data_AF-A0A9P9D9X1-F1
#
_entry.id   AF-A0A9P9D9X1-F1
#
_cell.length_a   1.000
_cell.length_b   1.000
_cell.length_c   1.000
_cell.angle_alpha   90.00
_cell.angle_beta   90.00
_cell.angle_gamma   90.00
#
_symmetry.space_group_name_H-M   'P 1'
#
loop_
_entity.id
_entity.type
_entity.pdbx_description
1 polymer ?
#
loop_
_entity_poly.entity_id
_entity_poly.type
_entity_poly.pdbx_seq_one_letter_code
_entity_poly.pdbx_strand_id
1 'polypeptide(L)'
;LPTERDINDMLANIELIKRYLEQVRGLVQTSSQNERTREAAKMKDLYEEAHDVPMYGDAMKSQYGMTEVKTRWSGAVPFDKCHRCNRIDTPEWRRGPDGARTLCNACGLRYVKLKKKQQLEARRAA
;
A
#
# COMPACT_ATOMS: atom_id res chain seq x y z
N LEU A 1 39.60 28.06 13.32
CA LEU A 1 39.89 26.62 13.44
C LEU A 1 38.71 25.99 14.17
N PRO A 2 38.18 24.85 13.73
CA PRO A 2 37.09 24.16 14.43
C PRO A 2 37.50 23.90 15.88
N THR A 3 36.59 24.16 16.82
CA THR A 3 36.86 23.88 18.22
C THR A 3 36.67 22.40 18.51
N GLU A 4 37.26 21.92 19.60
CA GLU A 4 37.09 20.53 20.05
C GLU A 4 35.61 20.18 20.28
N ARG A 5 34.79 21.15 20.72
CA ARG A 5 33.34 20.98 20.85
C ARG A 5 32.66 20.74 19.50
N ASP A 6 33.00 21.54 18.49
CA ASP A 6 32.44 21.38 17.15
C ASP A 6 32.74 19.98 16.58
N ILE A 7 33.96 19.48 16.83
CA ILE A 7 34.37 18.13 16.41
C ILE A 7 33.55 17.06 17.15
N ASN A 8 33.37 17.20 18.46
CA ASN A 8 32.59 16.24 19.26
C ASN A 8 31.11 16.22 18.84
N ASP A 9 30.52 17.38 18.54
CA ASP A 9 29.14 17.47 18.05
C ASP A 9 28.99 16.82 16.67
N MET A 10 29.97 17.00 15.78
CA MET A 10 29.99 16.33 14.48
C MET A 10 30.10 14.80 14.61
N LEU A 11 30.91 14.30 15.55
CA LEU A 11 31.03 12.87 15.83
C LEU A 11 29.71 12.30 16.38
N ALA A 12 29.07 12.99 17.32
CA ALA A 12 27.77 12.59 17.85
C ALA A 12 26.67 12.54 16.77
N ASN A 13 26.70 13.50 15.84
CA ASN A 13 25.80 13.52 14.69
C ASN A 13 26.01 12.32 13.75
N ILE A 14 27.26 11.92 13.51
CA ILE A 14 27.58 10.72 12.71
C ILE A 14 26.99 9.46 13.38
N GLU A 15 27.16 9.32 14.70
CA GLU A 15 26.60 8.18 15.44
C GLU A 15 25.06 8.16 15.42
N LEU A 16 24.43 9.33 15.48
CA LEU A 16 22.98 9.46 15.39
C LEU A 16 22.49 9.02 14.00
N ILE A 17 23.11 9.52 12.94
CA ILE A 17 22.77 9.16 11.55
C ILE A 17 22.97 7.65 11.34
N LYS A 18 24.07 7.09 11.84
CA LYS A 18 24.34 5.65 11.77
C LYS A 18 23.21 4.85 12.41
N ARG A 19 22.78 5.22 13.62
CA ARG A 19 21.67 4.54 14.32
C ARG A 19 20.36 4.56 13.53
N TYR A 20 20.01 5.70 12.92
CA TYR A 20 18.82 5.78 12.08
C TYR A 20 18.91 4.88 10.84
N LEU A 21 20.06 4.85 10.17
CA LEU A 21 20.26 3.99 9.00
C LEU A 21 20.22 2.51 9.38
N GLU A 22 20.76 2.13 10.55
CA GLU A 22 20.66 0.76 11.06
C GLU A 22 19.21 0.37 11.38
N GLN A 23 18.41 1.30 11.92
CA GLN A 23 16.99 1.08 12.13
C GLN A 23 16.24 0.85 10.81
N VAL A 24 16.47 1.71 9.81
CA VAL A 24 15.88 1.54 8.47
C VAL A 24 16.30 0.22 7.83
N ARG A 25 17.59 -0.17 7.95
CA ARG A 25 18.09 -1.47 7.50
C ARG A 25 17.34 -2.62 8.16
N GLY A 26 17.11 -2.56 9.48
CA GLY A 26 16.34 -3.56 10.21
C GLY A 26 14.92 -3.70 9.69
N LEU A 27 14.23 -2.58 9.47
CA LEU A 27 12.86 -2.59 8.93
C LEU A 27 12.78 -3.23 7.53
N VAL A 28 13.74 -2.93 6.65
CA VAL A 28 13.82 -3.52 5.30
C VAL A 28 14.12 -5.02 5.34
N GLN A 29 15.01 -5.45 6.25
CA GLN A 29 15.31 -6.87 6.43
C GLN A 29 14.08 -7.65 6.92
N THR A 30 13.36 -7.10 7.91
CA THR A 30 12.12 -7.70 8.42
C THR A 30 11.03 -7.74 7.35
N SER A 31 10.85 -6.69 6.55
CA SER A 31 9.85 -6.72 5.46
C SER A 31 10.19 -7.77 4.40
N SER A 32 11.46 -7.89 4.02
CA SER A 32 11.91 -8.92 3.06
C SER A 32 11.74 -10.34 3.61
N GLN A 33 12.01 -10.56 4.90
CA GLN A 33 11.75 -11.86 5.54
C GLN A 33 10.26 -12.18 5.59
N ASN A 34 9.42 -11.21 5.93
CA ASN A 34 7.96 -11.38 5.94
C ASN A 34 7.37 -11.68 4.56
N GLU A 35 7.95 -11.12 3.49
CA GLU A 35 7.60 -11.48 2.11
C GLU A 35 7.97 -12.93 1.81
N ARG A 36 9.19 -13.36 2.16
CA ARG A 36 9.63 -14.75 1.99
C ARG A 36 8.78 -15.74 2.79
N THR A 37 8.39 -15.42 4.02
CA THR A 37 7.52 -16.30 4.82
C THR A 37 6.11 -16.34 4.27
N ARG A 38 5.60 -15.25 3.70
CA ARG A 38 4.31 -15.24 2.98
C ARG A 38 4.36 -16.08 1.71
N GLU A 39 5.46 -16.02 0.96
CA GLU A 39 5.69 -16.87 -0.21
C GLU A 39 5.83 -18.34 0.19
N ALA A 40 6.55 -18.64 1.26
CA ALA A 40 6.66 -19.99 1.81
C ALA A 40 5.31 -20.51 2.35
N ALA A 41 4.48 -19.65 2.96
CA ALA A 41 3.14 -20.01 3.41
C ALA A 41 2.21 -20.31 2.21
N LYS A 42 2.28 -19.51 1.14
CA LYS A 42 1.58 -19.80 -0.13
C LYS A 42 2.04 -21.12 -0.75
N MET A 43 3.34 -21.43 -0.68
CA MET A 43 3.88 -22.70 -1.17
C MET A 43 3.39 -23.89 -0.33
N LYS A 44 3.18 -23.69 0.97
CA LYS A 44 2.66 -24.72 1.87
C LYS A 44 1.17 -25.02 1.64
N ASP A 45 0.35 -24.00 1.42
CA ASP A 45 -1.08 -24.16 1.06
C ASP A 45 -1.26 -24.98 -0.24
N LEU A 46 -0.36 -24.80 -1.22
CA LEU A 46 -0.38 -25.50 -2.51
C LEU A 46 -0.02 -27.00 -2.42
N TYR A 47 0.49 -27.49 -1.28
CA TYR A 47 0.88 -28.90 -1.12
C TYR A 47 -0.09 -29.68 -0.21
N GLU A 48 -0.85 -29.00 0.66
CA GLU A 48 -1.85 -29.63 1.54
C GLU A 48 -3.19 -29.89 0.82
N GLU A 49 -3.52 -29.13 -0.23
CA GLU A 49 -4.79 -29.26 -0.99
C GLU A 49 -4.82 -30.46 -1.96
N ALA A 50 -3.70 -31.17 -2.17
CA ALA A 50 -3.59 -32.24 -3.16
C ALA A 50 -4.03 -33.64 -2.67
N HIS A 51 -4.34 -33.84 -1.38
CA HIS A 51 -4.56 -35.19 -0.83
C HIS A 51 -5.98 -35.55 -0.38
N ASP A 52 -6.94 -34.63 -0.36
CA ASP A 52 -8.31 -34.93 0.10
C ASP A 52 -9.37 -34.49 -0.92
N VAL A 53 -9.64 -35.32 -1.94
CA VAL A 53 -10.87 -35.21 -2.75
C VAL A 53 -11.77 -36.42 -2.51
N PRO A 54 -12.77 -36.32 -1.61
CA PRO A 54 -13.88 -37.27 -1.55
C PRO A 54 -14.79 -37.07 -2.77
N MET A 55 -14.91 -38.15 -3.53
CA MET A 55 -15.63 -38.27 -4.79
C MET A 55 -17.09 -38.66 -4.47
N TYR A 56 -18.03 -37.70 -4.34
CA TYR A 56 -19.48 -37.79 -4.65
C TYR A 56 -20.28 -36.63 -4.01
N GLY A 57 -21.18 -36.03 -4.80
CA GLY A 57 -22.52 -35.64 -4.31
C GLY A 57 -22.78 -34.15 -4.04
N ASP A 58 -23.50 -33.54 -4.97
CA ASP A 58 -24.27 -32.29 -4.91
C ASP A 58 -24.68 -31.76 -3.53
N ALA A 59 -24.28 -30.53 -3.21
CA ALA A 59 -25.05 -29.62 -2.36
C ALA A 59 -24.59 -28.17 -2.53
N MET A 60 -25.44 -27.41 -3.23
CA MET A 60 -25.70 -25.98 -3.09
C MET A 60 -25.04 -25.28 -1.87
N LYS A 61 -24.09 -24.36 -2.12
CA LYS A 61 -23.97 -23.07 -1.39
C LYS A 61 -23.01 -22.10 -2.08
N SER A 62 -23.57 -20.93 -2.40
CA SER A 62 -22.92 -19.66 -2.71
C SER A 62 -21.81 -19.34 -1.70
N GLN A 63 -20.75 -18.63 -2.16
CA GLN A 63 -20.19 -17.41 -1.55
C GLN A 63 -18.65 -17.33 -1.67
N TYR A 64 -18.19 -16.20 -2.22
CA TYR A 64 -16.81 -15.69 -2.21
C TYR A 64 -15.76 -16.40 -3.08
N GLY A 65 -15.91 -16.24 -4.40
CA GLY A 65 -14.76 -16.30 -5.32
C GLY A 65 -13.80 -15.15 -5.02
N MET A 66 -12.63 -15.48 -4.47
CA MET A 66 -11.49 -14.58 -4.38
C MET A 66 -11.15 -14.07 -5.77
N THR A 67 -11.33 -12.76 -6.00
CA THR A 67 -11.00 -12.12 -7.26
C THR A 67 -9.50 -12.23 -7.51
N GLU A 68 -9.15 -12.92 -8.59
CA GLU A 68 -7.87 -12.80 -9.28
C GLU A 68 -7.37 -11.36 -9.20
N VAL A 69 -6.10 -11.16 -8.85
CA VAL A 69 -5.38 -9.92 -9.12
C VAL A 69 -5.15 -9.86 -10.63
N LYS A 70 -6.25 -9.70 -11.37
CA LYS A 70 -6.22 -9.24 -12.75
C LYS A 70 -5.74 -7.80 -12.64
N THR A 71 -4.46 -7.58 -12.93
CA THR A 71 -3.95 -6.29 -13.38
C THR A 71 -4.74 -5.91 -14.62
N ARG A 72 -5.96 -5.43 -14.40
CA ARG A 72 -6.83 -4.82 -15.41
C ARG A 72 -6.19 -3.49 -15.75
N TRP A 73 -5.16 -3.56 -16.59
CA TRP A 73 -4.88 -2.52 -17.56
C TRP A 73 -5.99 -2.55 -18.62
N SER A 74 -7.24 -2.40 -18.17
CA SER A 74 -8.38 -2.27 -19.05
C SER A 74 -8.51 -0.80 -19.40
N GLY A 75 -7.84 -0.43 -20.50
CA GLY A 75 -8.36 0.51 -21.48
C GLY A 75 -8.89 1.85 -21.00
N ALA A 76 -8.14 2.59 -20.19
CA ALA A 76 -8.35 4.03 -20.03
C ALA A 76 -6.99 4.70 -20.06
N VAL A 77 -6.89 5.74 -20.90
CA VAL A 77 -5.73 6.60 -21.18
C VAL A 77 -4.79 6.71 -19.97
N PRO A 78 -3.46 6.56 -20.13
CA PRO A 78 -2.53 6.86 -19.05
C PRO A 78 -2.78 8.30 -18.60
N PHE A 79 -3.36 8.47 -17.42
CA PHE A 79 -3.38 9.79 -16.81
C PHE A 79 -1.94 10.10 -16.42
N ASP A 80 -1.28 10.94 -17.22
CA ASP A 80 0.12 11.29 -17.01
C ASP A 80 0.36 11.97 -15.67
N LYS A 81 -0.68 12.54 -15.03
CA LYS A 81 -0.52 13.28 -13.77
C LYS A 81 -1.79 13.37 -12.95
N CYS A 82 -1.63 13.43 -11.63
CA CYS A 82 -2.70 13.74 -10.68
C CYS A 82 -3.30 15.13 -10.97
N HIS A 83 -4.62 15.23 -11.12
CA HIS A 83 -5.29 16.51 -11.42
C HIS A 83 -5.12 17.59 -10.34
N ARG A 84 -4.82 17.19 -9.10
CA ARG A 84 -4.69 18.12 -7.96
C ARG A 84 -3.27 18.58 -7.72
N CYS A 85 -2.28 17.70 -7.84
CA CYS A 85 -0.89 18.00 -7.51
C CYS A 85 0.10 17.78 -8.66
N ASN A 86 -0.40 17.43 -9.84
CA ASN A 86 0.37 17.16 -11.06
C ASN A 86 1.50 16.12 -10.92
N ARG A 87 1.47 15.30 -9.86
CA ARG A 87 2.43 14.22 -9.67
C ARG A 87 2.15 13.08 -10.65
N ILE A 88 3.21 12.62 -11.31
CA ILE A 88 3.22 11.54 -12.32
C ILE A 88 3.42 10.18 -11.64
N ASP A 89 4.28 10.12 -10.64
CA ASP A 89 4.60 8.89 -9.91
C ASP A 89 3.70 8.70 -8.67
N THR A 90 2.94 7.61 -8.61
CA THR A 90 2.15 7.26 -7.44
C THR A 90 1.95 5.75 -7.34
N PRO A 91 2.03 5.16 -6.12
CA PRO A 91 1.86 3.73 -5.95
C PRO A 91 0.42 3.24 -6.22
N GLU A 92 -0.57 4.13 -6.18
CA GLU A 92 -1.97 3.78 -6.45
C GLU A 92 -2.76 5.00 -6.97
N TRP A 93 -3.47 4.82 -8.08
CA TRP A 93 -4.38 5.83 -8.62
C TRP A 93 -5.79 5.68 -8.04
N ARG A 94 -6.29 6.74 -7.41
CA ARG A 94 -7.61 6.81 -6.77
C ARG A 94 -8.60 7.61 -7.61
N ARG A 95 -9.90 7.40 -7.39
CA ARG A 95 -10.97 8.14 -8.07
C ARG A 95 -11.08 9.56 -7.50
N GLY A 96 -11.28 10.53 -8.38
CA GLY A 96 -11.46 11.94 -8.04
C GLY A 96 -12.82 12.47 -8.48
N PRO A 97 -13.01 13.80 -8.47
CA PRO A 97 -14.24 14.44 -8.94
C PRO A 97 -14.47 14.22 -10.45
N ASP A 98 -13.39 14.20 -11.24
CA ASP A 98 -13.46 14.12 -12.71
C ASP A 98 -13.55 12.66 -13.24
N GLY A 99 -13.71 11.68 -12.36
CA GLY A 99 -13.88 10.27 -12.74
C GLY A 99 -12.90 9.29 -12.10
N ALA A 100 -12.80 8.10 -12.70
CA ALA A 100 -11.95 7.03 -12.19
C ALA A 100 -10.46 7.33 -12.41
N ARG A 101 -9.63 7.05 -11.38
CA ARG A 101 -8.15 7.12 -11.44
C ARG A 101 -7.54 8.49 -11.77
N THR A 102 -8.18 9.60 -11.39
CA THR A 102 -7.72 10.98 -11.68
C THR A 102 -6.82 11.59 -10.60
N LEU A 103 -6.71 10.97 -9.42
CA LEU A 103 -5.93 11.48 -8.29
C LEU A 103 -4.88 10.47 -7.84
N CYS A 104 -3.71 10.98 -7.42
CA CYS A 104 -2.72 10.16 -6.73
C CYS A 104 -3.22 9.70 -5.36
N ASN A 105 -2.53 8.72 -4.76
CA ASN A 105 -2.92 8.14 -3.48
C ASN A 105 -3.20 9.19 -2.39
N ALA A 106 -2.28 10.14 -2.17
CA ALA A 106 -2.43 11.19 -1.16
C ALA A 106 -3.62 12.12 -1.43
N CYS A 107 -3.79 12.55 -2.68
CA CYS A 107 -4.88 13.45 -3.07
C CYS A 107 -6.24 12.76 -3.02
N GLY A 108 -6.31 11.49 -3.42
CA GLY A 108 -7.53 10.68 -3.35
C GLY A 108 -8.00 10.45 -1.92
N LEU A 109 -7.09 10.16 -0.99
CA LEU A 109 -7.44 10.02 0.43
C LEU A 109 -8.00 11.32 1.02
N ARG A 110 -7.41 12.47 0.68
CA ARG A 110 -7.92 13.78 1.11
C ARG A 110 -9.31 14.06 0.55
N TYR A 111 -9.54 13.73 -0.72
CA TYR A 111 -10.83 13.91 -1.39
C TYR A 111 -11.94 13.09 -0.73
N VAL A 112 -11.69 11.81 -0.42
CA VAL A 112 -12.67 10.94 0.28
C VAL A 112 -13.04 11.51 1.65
N LYS A 113 -12.04 11.97 2.42
CA LYS A 113 -12.29 12.61 3.72
C LYS A 113 -13.16 13.86 3.59
N LEU A 114 -12.86 14.72 2.62
CA LEU A 114 -13.63 15.94 2.36
C LEU A 114 -15.08 15.62 1.96
N LYS A 115 -15.27 14.68 1.02
CA LYS A 115 -16.60 14.27 0.56
C LYS A 115 -17.43 13.66 1.69
N LYS A 116 -16.83 12.83 2.55
CA LYS A 116 -17.50 12.26 3.73
C LYS A 116 -17.91 13.35 4.74
N LYS A 117 -17.05 14.36 4.96
CA LYS A 117 -17.38 15.50 5.82
C LYS A 117 -18.57 16.29 5.28
N GLN A 118 -18.57 16.61 3.99
CA GLN A 118 -19.68 17.31 3.32
C GLN A 118 -20.99 16.53 3.39
N GLN A 119 -20.96 15.21 3.19
CA GLN A 119 -22.14 14.35 3.33
C GLN A 119 -22.70 14.35 4.76
N LEU A 120 -21.82 14.32 5.77
CA LEU A 120 -22.24 14.37 7.17
C LEU A 120 -22.85 15.73 7.53
N GLU A 121 -22.27 16.82 7.04
CA GLU A 121 -22.79 18.18 7.23
C GLU A 121 -24.15 18.34 6.55
N ALA A 122 -24.29 17.88 5.30
CA ALA A 122 -25.58 17.88 4.59
C ALA A 122 -26.66 17.07 5.33
N ARG A 123 -26.29 15.92 5.92
CA ARG A 123 -27.22 15.11 6.74
C ARG A 123 -27.58 15.76 8.08
N ARG A 124 -26.73 16.64 8.63
CA ARG A 124 -27.01 17.38 9.87
C ARG A 124 -27.85 18.63 9.63
N ALA A 125 -27.80 19.17 8.42
CA ALA A 125 -28.54 20.35 8.01
C ALA A 125 -29.93 20.03 7.44
N ALA A 126 -30.23 18.74 7.22
CA ALA A 126 -31.55 18.21 6.86
C ALA A 126 -32.25 17.65 8.11
#